data_AF-A0A433VV31-F1
#
_entry.id   AF-A0A433VV31-F1
#
_cell.length_a   1.000
_cell.length_b   1.000
_cell.length_c   1.000
_cell.angle_alpha   90.00
_cell.angle_beta   90.00
_cell.angle_gamma   90.00
#
_symmetry.space_group_name_H-M   'P 1'
#
loop_
_entity.id
_entity.type
_entity.pdbx_description
1 polymer ?
#
loop_
_entity_poly.entity_id
_entity_poly.type
_entity_poly.pdbx_seq_one_letter_code
_entity_poly.pdbx_strand_id
1 'polypeptide(L)'
;MAQIPEELLASFLEILPQLLLIANESSSVEYEILQRFNETEMTTDALETLTDIRQEVSDRYSQLTNAMLRIASIQPRATDDSLTIISNRIVNIQNRIPAILRSIEEITNDWRLS
;
A
#
# COMPACT_ATOMS: atom_id res chain seq x y z
N MET A 1 4.54 23.56 -17.18
CA MET A 1 4.26 22.49 -16.21
C MET A 1 5.19 21.34 -16.54
N ALA A 2 5.74 20.65 -15.55
CA ALA A 2 6.54 19.46 -15.80
C ALA A 2 5.69 18.52 -16.66
N GLN A 3 6.14 18.17 -17.87
CA GLN A 3 5.42 17.22 -18.72
C GLN A 3 5.58 15.83 -18.10
N ILE A 4 4.71 15.49 -17.15
CA ILE A 4 4.53 14.13 -16.65
C ILE A 4 3.62 13.43 -17.66
N PRO A 5 4.01 12.25 -18.19
CA PRO A 5 3.15 11.46 -19.08
C PRO A 5 1.80 11.16 -18.44
N GLU A 6 0.73 11.24 -19.23
CA GLU A 6 -0.64 11.05 -18.75
C GLU A 6 -0.86 9.62 -18.22
N GLU A 7 -0.29 8.62 -18.89
CA GLU A 7 -0.37 7.21 -18.50
C GLU A 7 0.30 6.96 -17.15
N LEU A 8 1.38 7.68 -16.87
CA LEU A 8 2.09 7.59 -15.58
C LEU A 8 1.26 8.22 -14.46
N LEU A 9 0.62 9.36 -14.75
CA LEU A 9 -0.27 10.03 -13.80
C LEU A 9 -1.50 9.16 -13.49
N ALA A 10 -2.10 8.53 -14.51
CA ALA A 10 -3.21 7.61 -14.36
C ALA A 10 -2.82 6.41 -13.47
N SER A 11 -1.70 5.75 -13.78
CA SER A 11 -1.19 4.61 -12.99
C SER A 11 -0.91 5.00 -11.53
N PHE A 12 -0.40 6.21 -11.30
CA PHE A 12 -0.19 6.76 -9.96
C PHE A 12 -1.52 6.99 -9.22
N LEU A 13 -2.53 7.55 -9.88
CA LEU A 13 -3.83 7.80 -9.25
C LEU A 13 -4.64 6.51 -9.01
N GLU A 14 -4.44 5.48 -9.82
CA GLU A 14 -5.09 4.17 -9.65
C GLU A 14 -4.53 3.36 -8.47
N ILE A 15 -3.25 3.51 -8.14
CA ILE A 15 -2.62 2.70 -7.09
C ILE A 15 -2.83 3.26 -5.67
N LEU A 16 -2.95 4.59 -5.53
CA LEU A 16 -3.11 5.22 -4.21
C LEU A 16 -4.34 4.71 -3.44
N PRO A 17 -5.55 4.63 -4.04
CA PRO A 17 -6.71 4.09 -3.35
C PRO A 17 -6.53 2.64 -2.92
N GLN A 18 -5.83 1.82 -3.70
CA GLN A 18 -5.62 0.40 -3.36
C GLN A 18 -4.78 0.26 -2.08
N LEU A 19 -3.74 1.08 -1.92
CA LEU A 19 -2.94 1.09 -0.69
C LEU A 19 -3.75 1.52 0.54
N LEU A 20 -4.63 2.51 0.38
CA LEU A 20 -5.53 2.96 1.45
C LEU A 20 -6.55 1.89 1.83
N LEU A 21 -7.12 1.19 0.84
CA LEU A 21 -8.05 0.09 1.07
C LEU A 21 -7.38 -1.06 1.83
N ILE A 22 -6.14 -1.42 1.50
CA ILE A 22 -5.37 -2.44 2.24
C ILE A 22 -5.13 -2.01 3.69
N ALA A 23 -4.76 -0.74 3.91
CA ALA A 23 -4.57 -0.21 5.27
C ALA A 23 -5.88 -0.26 6.08
N ASN A 24 -7.01 0.06 5.44
CA ASN A 24 -8.32 -0.02 6.06
C ASN A 24 -8.72 -1.46 6.38
N GLU A 25 -8.55 -2.37 5.43
CA GLU A 25 -8.91 -3.78 5.58
C GLU A 25 -8.12 -4.43 6.71
N SER A 26 -6.79 -4.23 6.72
CA SER A 26 -5.93 -4.74 7.80
C SER A 26 -6.28 -4.17 9.17
N SER A 27 -6.68 -2.90 9.25
CA SER A 27 -7.20 -2.30 10.49
C SER A 27 -8.54 -2.92 10.93
N SER A 28 -9.42 -3.23 9.97
CA SER A 28 -10.72 -3.84 10.24
C SER A 28 -10.56 -5.27 10.79
N VAL A 29 -9.71 -6.08 10.14
CA VAL A 29 -9.43 -7.46 10.57
C VAL A 29 -8.80 -7.48 11.97
N GLU A 30 -7.83 -6.60 12.23
CA GLU A 30 -7.22 -6.47 13.56
C GLU A 30 -8.27 -6.15 14.63
N TYR A 31 -9.13 -5.16 14.34
CA TYR A 31 -10.19 -4.77 15.27
C TYR A 31 -11.12 -5.95 15.57
N GLU A 32 -11.52 -6.72 14.56
CA GLU A 32 -12.37 -7.90 14.77
C GLU A 32 -11.69 -8.99 15.60
N ILE A 33 -10.40 -9.26 15.38
CA ILE A 33 -9.63 -10.20 16.19
C ILE A 33 -9.64 -9.75 17.65
N LEU A 34 -9.32 -8.47 17.91
CA LEU A 34 -9.28 -7.92 19.26
C LEU A 34 -10.66 -7.94 19.93
N GLN A 35 -11.74 -7.66 19.21
CA GLN A 35 -13.09 -7.70 19.77
C GLN A 35 -13.56 -9.11 20.12
N ARG A 36 -13.22 -10.12 19.30
CA ARG A 36 -13.69 -11.50 19.48
C ARG A 36 -12.80 -12.31 20.42
N PHE A 37 -11.49 -12.09 20.39
CA PHE A 37 -10.51 -12.95 21.04
C PHE A 37 -9.65 -12.23 22.09
N ASN A 38 -9.68 -10.89 22.14
CA ASN A 38 -8.75 -10.04 22.88
C ASN A 38 -7.29 -10.24 22.42
N GLU A 39 -6.37 -9.52 23.04
CA GLU A 39 -4.94 -9.74 22.84
C GLU A 39 -4.47 -10.91 23.73
N THR A 40 -4.03 -11.98 23.09
CA THR A 40 -3.51 -13.21 23.70
C THR A 40 -2.30 -13.71 22.92
N GLU A 41 -1.54 -14.67 23.49
CA GLU A 41 -0.40 -15.30 22.79
C GLU A 41 -0.81 -15.93 21.44
N MET A 42 -2.05 -16.42 21.32
CA MET A 42 -2.54 -17.01 20.06
C MET A 42 -2.79 -15.95 18.98
N THR A 43 -3.17 -14.73 19.36
CA THR A 43 -3.50 -13.65 18.40
C THR A 43 -2.28 -12.84 17.98
N THR A 44 -1.18 -12.91 18.75
CA THR A 44 0.02 -12.07 18.55
C THR A 44 0.53 -12.12 17.12
N ASP A 45 0.76 -13.31 16.56
CA ASP A 45 1.31 -13.46 15.20
C ASP A 45 0.44 -12.78 14.12
N ALA A 46 -0.89 -12.90 14.25
CA ALA A 46 -1.83 -12.28 13.32
C ALA A 46 -1.85 -10.75 13.46
N LEU A 47 -1.85 -10.24 14.70
CA LEU A 47 -1.84 -8.80 14.98
C LEU A 47 -0.53 -8.13 14.51
N GLU A 48 0.61 -8.80 14.71
CA GLU A 48 1.91 -8.35 14.20
C GLU A 48 1.91 -8.30 12.66
N THR A 49 1.43 -9.36 12.00
CA THR A 49 1.35 -9.39 10.53
C THR A 49 0.48 -8.26 9.98
N LEU A 50 -0.67 -7.98 10.59
CA LEU A 50 -1.55 -6.89 10.19
C LEU A 50 -0.90 -5.52 10.41
N THR A 51 -0.14 -5.37 11.50
CA THR A 51 0.64 -4.16 11.78
C THR A 51 1.72 -3.94 10.74
N ASP A 52 2.48 -4.98 10.40
CA ASP A 52 3.52 -4.93 9.38
C ASP A 52 2.95 -4.56 8.01
N ILE A 53 1.79 -5.15 7.64
CA ILE A 53 1.09 -4.79 6.40
C ILE A 53 0.73 -3.30 6.39
N ARG A 54 0.16 -2.75 7.47
CA ARG A 54 -0.19 -1.32 7.55
C ARG A 54 1.02 -0.43 7.44
N GLN A 55 2.09 -0.75 8.15
CA GLN A 55 3.33 0.01 8.12
C GLN A 55 3.90 0.01 6.69
N GLU A 56 3.94 -1.17 6.07
CA GLU A 56 4.42 -1.33 4.72
C GLU A 56 3.61 -0.49 3.70
N VAL A 57 2.28 -0.55 3.72
CA VAL A 57 1.47 0.22 2.76
C VAL A 57 1.54 1.73 3.01
N SER A 58 1.62 2.15 4.28
CA SER A 58 1.82 3.55 4.67
C SER A 58 3.15 4.11 4.15
N ASP A 59 4.22 3.33 4.30
CA ASP A 59 5.55 3.69 3.79
C ASP A 59 5.53 3.80 2.27
N ARG A 60 4.88 2.87 1.59
CA ARG A 60 4.78 2.85 0.12
C ARG A 60 3.97 4.02 -0.41
N TYR A 61 2.84 4.33 0.22
CA TYR A 61 2.00 5.47 -0.10
C TYR A 61 2.79 6.78 0.06
N SER A 62 3.45 6.96 1.20
CA SER A 62 4.24 8.16 1.51
C SER A 62 5.42 8.32 0.56
N GLN A 63 6.16 7.25 0.28
CA GLN A 63 7.29 7.30 -0.64
C GLN A 63 6.84 7.63 -2.07
N LEU A 64 5.72 7.07 -2.53
CA LEU A 64 5.22 7.28 -3.89
C LEU A 64 4.70 8.72 -4.08
N THR A 65 3.88 9.22 -3.15
CA THR A 65 3.35 10.59 -3.18
C THR A 65 4.46 11.64 -3.10
N ASN A 66 5.42 11.45 -2.19
CA ASN A 66 6.58 12.35 -2.08
C ASN A 66 7.44 12.34 -3.35
N ALA A 67 7.65 11.18 -3.98
CA ALA A 67 8.38 11.09 -5.24
C ALA A 67 7.65 11.83 -6.38
N MET A 68 6.35 11.65 -6.50
CA MET A 68 5.55 12.33 -7.54
C MET A 68 5.55 13.85 -7.37
N LEU A 69 5.43 14.34 -6.12
CA LEU A 69 5.52 15.78 -5.81
C LEU A 69 6.88 16.37 -6.20
N ARG A 70 7.97 15.64 -5.93
CA ARG A 70 9.33 16.06 -6.36
C ARG A 70 9.42 16.16 -7.87
N ILE A 71 8.91 15.15 -8.59
CA ILE A 71 8.89 15.14 -10.07
C ILE A 71 8.08 16.32 -10.62
N ALA A 72 6.89 16.58 -10.08
CA ALA A 72 6.04 17.69 -10.49
C ALA A 72 6.71 19.06 -10.30
N SER A 73 7.63 19.16 -9.33
CA SER A 73 8.38 20.38 -9.03
C SER A 73 9.58 20.61 -9.97
N ILE A 74 9.99 19.62 -10.77
CA ILE A 74 11.10 19.76 -11.73
C ILE A 74 10.61 20.54 -12.97
N GLN A 75 11.15 21.74 -13.18
CA GLN A 75 10.83 22.57 -14.36
C GLN A 75 12.05 22.69 -15.30
N PRO A 76 11.83 22.83 -16.62
CA PRO A 76 10.52 22.83 -17.30
C PRO A 76 9.95 21.42 -17.53
N ARG A 77 10.77 20.36 -17.43
CA ARG A 77 10.38 18.96 -17.65
C ARG A 77 11.17 18.05 -16.71
N ALA A 78 10.51 17.02 -16.18
CA ALA A 78 11.15 15.95 -15.42
C ALA A 78 12.15 15.17 -16.28
N THR A 79 13.24 14.68 -15.68
CA THR A 79 14.20 13.83 -16.39
C THR A 79 13.60 12.46 -16.68
N ASP A 80 13.99 11.85 -17.81
CA ASP A 80 13.52 10.51 -18.19
C ASP A 80 13.90 9.47 -17.12
N ASP A 81 15.04 9.64 -16.46
CA ASP A 81 15.46 8.82 -15.31
C ASP A 81 14.47 8.90 -14.14
N SER A 82 14.00 10.12 -13.80
CA SER A 82 13.05 10.32 -12.70
C SER A 82 11.70 9.68 -13.02
N LEU A 83 11.25 9.79 -14.27
CA LEU A 83 10.03 9.16 -14.77
C LEU A 83 10.13 7.63 -14.74
N THR A 84 11.28 7.09 -15.13
CA THR A 84 11.57 5.64 -15.11
C THR A 84 11.58 5.10 -13.67
N ILE A 85 12.22 5.81 -12.74
CA ILE A 85 12.27 5.41 -11.33
C ILE A 85 10.86 5.31 -10.73
N ILE A 86 10.01 6.32 -10.97
CA ILE A 86 8.66 6.30 -10.39
C ILE A 86 7.76 5.27 -11.08
N SER A 87 7.88 5.08 -12.40
CA SER A 87 7.16 4.04 -13.14
C SER A 87 7.50 2.64 -12.58
N ASN A 88 8.78 2.32 -12.43
CA ASN A 88 9.23 1.05 -11.85
C ASN A 88 8.71 0.85 -10.42
N ARG A 89 8.66 1.93 -9.63
CA ARG A 89 8.14 1.88 -8.27
C ARG A 89 6.65 1.59 -8.23
N ILE A 90 5.85 2.20 -9.11
CA ILE A 90 4.42 1.90 -9.26
C ILE A 90 4.22 0.42 -9.61
N VAL A 91 4.92 -0.08 -10.63
CA VAL A 91 4.84 -1.49 -11.05
C VAL A 91 5.24 -2.44 -9.93
N ASN A 92 6.30 -2.14 -9.18
CA ASN A 92 6.73 -2.96 -8.06
C ASN A 92 5.65 -3.04 -6.96
N ILE A 93 4.99 -1.93 -6.66
CA ILE A 93 3.91 -1.90 -5.67
C ILE A 93 2.71 -2.69 -6.19
N GLN A 94 2.30 -2.49 -7.45
CA GLN A 94 1.19 -3.22 -8.08
C GLN A 94 1.41 -4.73 -8.02
N ASN A 95 2.63 -5.21 -8.29
CA ASN A 95 2.97 -6.63 -8.24
C ASN A 95 2.93 -7.22 -6.82
N ARG A 96 3.04 -6.39 -5.78
CA ARG A 96 3.03 -6.85 -4.37
C ARG A 96 1.63 -6.85 -3.78
N ILE A 97 0.71 -6.00 -4.28
CA ILE A 97 -0.67 -5.91 -3.79
C ILE A 97 -1.36 -7.28 -3.69
N PRO A 98 -1.31 -8.18 -4.69
CA PRO A 98 -1.97 -9.48 -4.61
C PRO A 98 -1.46 -10.36 -3.44
N ALA A 99 -0.17 -10.31 -3.15
CA ALA A 99 0.41 -11.09 -2.05
C ALA A 99 -0.01 -10.55 -0.68
N ILE A 100 -0.09 -9.22 -0.55
CA ILE A 100 -0.56 -8.56 0.67
C ILE A 100 -2.03 -8.90 0.92
N LEU A 101 -2.87 -8.76 -0.11
CA LEU A 101 -4.29 -9.10 -0.02
C LEU A 101 -4.50 -10.56 0.37
N ARG A 102 -3.72 -11.48 -0.20
CA ARG A 102 -3.76 -12.89 0.18
C ARG A 102 -3.41 -13.10 1.66
N SER A 103 -2.41 -12.39 2.17
CA SER A 103 -2.01 -12.51 3.57
C SER A 103 -3.14 -12.07 4.52
N ILE A 104 -3.85 -11.00 4.16
CA ILE A 104 -5.06 -10.57 4.90
C ILE A 104 -6.16 -11.64 4.80
N GLU A 105 -6.41 -12.16 3.61
CA GLU A 105 -7.42 -13.20 3.38
C GLU A 105 -7.14 -14.48 4.17
N GLU A 106 -5.88 -14.91 4.24
CA GLU A 106 -5.44 -16.05 5.05
C GLU A 106 -5.75 -15.84 6.53
N ILE A 107 -5.41 -14.66 7.09
CA ILE A 107 -5.73 -14.31 8.48
C ILE A 107 -7.25 -14.30 8.71
N THR A 108 -8.02 -13.66 7.81
CA THR A 108 -9.49 -13.63 7.89
C THR A 108 -10.08 -15.03 7.93
N ASN A 109 -9.57 -15.95 7.11
CA ASN A 109 -10.02 -17.34 7.05
C ASN A 109 -9.61 -18.15 8.28
N ASP A 110 -8.36 -18.04 8.73
CA ASP A 110 -7.83 -18.76 9.89
C ASP A 110 -8.60 -18.42 11.17
N TRP A 111 -8.99 -17.16 11.31
CA TRP A 111 -9.76 -16.66 12.45
C TRP A 111 -11.29 -16.68 12.24
N ARG A 112 -11.75 -17.17 11.08
CA ARG A 112 -13.19 -17.26 10.71
C ARG A 112 -13.92 -15.93 10.89
N LEU A 113 -13.29 -14.86 10.44
CA LEU A 113 -13.85 -13.51 10.42
C LEU A 113 -14.81 -13.37 9.23
N SER A 114 -15.71 -12.40 9.29
CA SER A 114 -16.85 -12.25 8.37
C SER A 114 -16.72 -11.04 7.47
#